data_AF-A0A934CLJ9-F1
#
_entry.id   AF-A0A934CLJ9-F1
#
_cell.length_a   1.000
_cell.length_b   1.000
_cell.length_c   1.000
_cell.angle_alpha   90.00
_cell.angle_beta   90.00
_cell.angle_gamma   90.00
#
_symmetry.space_group_name_H-M   'P 1'
#
loop_
_entity.id
_entity.type
_entity.pdbx_description
1 polymer ?
#
loop_
_entity_poly.entity_id
_entity_poly.type
_entity_poly.pdbx_seq_one_letter_code
_entity_poly.pdbx_strand_id
1 'polypeptide(L)' 'MAIKNQALRAPHTSGVYFFKNQQGTILYIGKAANLRARLFSYFRPEALDPRKRAMVKE' A
#
# COMPACT_ATOMS: atom_id res chain seq x y z
N MET A 1 -5.30 -12.10 0.92
CA MET A 1 -6.60 -11.54 0.48
C MET A 1 -7.06 -10.30 1.25
N ALA A 2 -6.78 -10.18 2.56
CA ALA A 2 -7.29 -9.07 3.39
C ALA A 2 -6.83 -7.65 2.97
N ILE A 3 -5.55 -7.46 2.61
CA ILE A 3 -4.99 -6.15 2.22
C ILE A 3 -5.60 -5.63 0.90
N LYS A 4 -5.90 -6.53 -0.04
CA LYS A 4 -6.56 -6.17 -1.31
C LYS A 4 -7.96 -5.61 -1.07
N ASN A 5 -8.70 -6.17 -0.13
CA ASN A 5 -10.02 -5.68 0.27
C ASN A 5 -9.96 -4.35 1.05
N GLN A 6 -8.87 -4.05 1.77
CA GLN A 6 -8.67 -2.72 2.35
C GLN A 6 -8.38 -1.67 1.26
N ALA A 7 -7.50 -1.98 0.30
CA ALA A 7 -7.24 -1.08 -0.82
C ALA A 7 -8.50 -0.81 -1.66
N LEU A 8 -9.37 -1.83 -1.82
CA LEU A 8 -10.69 -1.71 -2.46
C LEU A 8 -11.72 -0.88 -1.68
N ARG A 9 -11.46 -0.53 -0.42
CA ARG A 9 -12.30 0.35 0.37
C ARG A 9 -11.68 1.72 0.59
N ALA A 10 -10.44 1.92 0.15
CA ALA A 10 -9.80 3.22 0.22
C ALA A 10 -10.54 4.26 -0.64
N PRO A 11 -10.61 5.51 -0.17
CA PRO A 11 -11.28 6.59 -0.88
C PRO A 11 -10.47 7.01 -2.12
N HIS A 12 -11.17 7.62 -3.08
CA HIS A 12 -10.58 8.23 -4.28
C HIS A 12 -10.12 9.68 -4.01
N THR A 13 -9.52 9.91 -2.85
CA THR A 13 -9.09 11.24 -2.41
C THR A 13 -7.62 11.23 -2.04
N SER A 14 -7.07 12.43 -1.85
CA SER A 14 -5.72 12.60 -1.34
C SER A 14 -5.63 12.18 0.12
N GLY A 15 -4.42 11.80 0.55
CA GLY A 15 -4.16 11.47 1.94
C GLY A 15 -2.86 10.70 2.15
N VAL A 16 -2.73 10.15 3.34
CA VAL A 16 -1.57 9.39 3.82
C VAL A 16 -2.00 7.96 4.18
N TYR A 17 -1.13 6.98 3.95
CA TYR A 17 -1.34 5.58 4.31
C TYR A 17 -0.10 4.99 4.99
N PHE A 18 -0.34 3.94 5.76
CA PHE A 18 0.67 3.18 6.50
C PHE A 18 0.72 1.76 5.96
N PHE A 19 1.90 1.27 5.63
CA PHE A 19 2.18 -0.15 5.54
C PHE A 19 2.67 -0.61 6.90
N LYS A 20 2.02 -1.64 7.43
CA LYS A 20 2.34 -2.25 8.71
C LYS A 20 2.62 -3.74 8.50
N ASN A 21 3.55 -4.28 9.29
CA ASN A 21 3.72 -5.73 9.35
C ASN A 21 2.58 -6.38 10.17
N GLN A 22 2.63 -7.70 10.31
CA GLN A 22 1.60 -8.47 11.01
C GLN A 22 1.48 -8.12 12.50
N GLN A 23 2.57 -7.64 13.12
CA GLN A 23 2.60 -7.16 14.51
C GLN A 23 2.12 -5.71 14.66
N GLY A 24 1.77 -5.03 13.57
CA GLY A 24 1.30 -3.65 13.57
C GLY A 24 2.41 -2.59 13.52
N THR A 25 3.67 -2.98 13.42
CA THR A 25 4.82 -2.08 13.27
C THR A 25 4.75 -1.39 11.92
N ILE A 26 4.90 -0.06 11.89
CA ILE A 26 4.91 0.73 10.66
C ILE A 26 6.22 0.49 9.92
N LEU A 27 6.13 -0.10 8.72
CA LEU A 27 7.27 -0.33 7.82
C LEU A 27 7.47 0.84 6.85
N TYR A 28 6.38 1.52 6.49
CA TYR A 28 6.41 2.60 5.51
C TYR A 28 5.20 3.52 5.63
N ILE A 29 5.42 4.80 5.36
CA ILE A 29 4.40 5.83 5.27
C ILE A 29 4.47 6.43 3.87
N GLY A 30 3.33 6.48 3.19
CA GLY A 30 3.22 7.08 1.86
C GLY A 30 2.10 8.10 1.80
N LYS A 31 2.27 9.11 0.94
CA LYS A 31 1.18 10.02 0.55
C LYS A 31 0.73 9.76 -0.88
N ALA A 32 -0.50 10.12 -1.20
CA ALA A 32 -1.06 10.01 -2.55
C ALA A 32 -2.09 11.11 -2.81
N ALA A 33 -2.22 11.52 -4.08
CA ALA A 33 -3.34 12.35 -4.54
C ALA A 33 -4.65 11.54 -4.67
N ASN A 34 -4.54 10.23 -4.91
CA ASN A 34 -5.65 9.28 -4.86
C ASN A 34 -5.18 8.02 -4.14
N LEU A 35 -5.72 7.78 -2.93
CA LEU A 35 -5.31 6.67 -2.07
C LEU A 35 -5.63 5.32 -2.69
N ARG A 36 -6.83 5.14 -3.26
CA ARG A 36 -7.22 3.89 -3.91
C ARG A 36 -6.26 3.51 -5.03
N ALA A 37 -6.04 4.40 -5.99
CA ALA A 37 -5.16 4.17 -7.12
C ALA A 37 -3.73 3.84 -6.66
N ARG A 38 -3.22 4.58 -5.66
CA ARG A 38 -1.89 4.33 -5.10
C ARG A 38 -1.79 2.97 -4.44
N LEU A 39 -2.73 2.60 -3.58
CA LEU A 39 -2.73 1.29 -2.91
C LEU A 39 -2.84 0.14 -3.91
N PHE A 40 -3.61 0.32 -4.99
CA PHE A 40 -3.71 -0.66 -6.07
C PHE A 40 -2.39 -0.91 -6.80
N SER A 41 -1.52 0.11 -6.92
CA SER A 41 -0.21 -0.06 -7.58
C SER A 41 0.68 -1.09 -6.89
N TYR A 42 0.49 -1.35 -5.59
CA TYR A 42 1.24 -2.36 -4.84
C TYR A 42 0.88 -3.80 -5.21
N PHE A 43 -0.26 -4.03 -5.88
CA PHE A 43 -0.65 -5.35 -6.40
C PHE A 43 -0.10 -5.62 -7.81
N ARG A 44 0.72 -4.72 -8.36
CA ARG A 44 1.41 -4.88 -9.64
C ARG A 44 2.93 -4.91 -9.38
N PRO A 45 3.47 -6.05 -8.91
CA PRO A 45 4.85 -6.15 -8.43
C PRO A 45 5.90 -5.82 -9.52
N GLU A 46 5.58 -6.06 -10.79
CA GLU A 46 6.40 -5.70 -11.96
C GLU A 46 6.78 -4.21 -11.97
N ALA A 47 5.86 -3.35 -11.52
CA ALA A 47 5.98 -1.89 -11.56
C ALA A 47 6.53 -1.30 -10.25
N LEU A 48 6.85 -2.13 -9.25
CA LEU A 48 7.40 -1.68 -7.98
C LEU A 48 8.92 -1.66 -8.03
N ASP A 49 9.50 -0.59 -7.48
CA ASP A 49 10.93 -0.53 -7.18
C ASP A 49 11.33 -1.63 -6.17
N PRO A 50 12.62 -2.02 -6.15
CA PRO A 50 13.09 -3.13 -5.31
C PRO A 50 12.74 -2.99 -3.82
N ARG A 51 12.79 -1.76 -3.28
CA ARG A 51 12.50 -1.50 -1.86
C ARG A 51 11.02 -1.72 -1.56
N LYS A 52 10.12 -1.18 -2.37
CA LYS A 52 8.67 -1.40 -2.20
C LYS A 52 8.29 -2.86 -2.41
N ARG A 53 8.97 -3.57 -3.31
CA ARG A 53 8.75 -5.00 -3.56
C ARG A 53 9.14 -5.86 -2.35
N ALA A 54 10.25 -5.55 -1.69
CA ALA A 54 10.66 -6.24 -0.46
C ALA A 54 9.64 -6.03 0.68
N MET A 55 9.12 -4.81 0.83
CA MET A 55 8.13 -4.48 1.86
C MET A 55 6.80 -5.24 1.71
N VAL A 56 6.35 -5.51 0.48
CA VAL A 56 5.08 -6.24 0.24
C VAL A 56 5.19 -7.74 0.54
N LYS A 57 6.40 -8.26 0.76
CA LYS A 57 6.65 -9.68 1.07
C LYS A 57 6.67 -10.02 2.57
N GLU A 58 6.65 -9.03 3.46
CA GLU A 58 6.45 -9.24 4.92
C GLU A 58 4.97 -9.53 5.26
#